data_AF-A0A934WNB5-F1
#
_entry.id   AF-A0A934WNB5-F1
#
_cell.length_a   1.000
_cell.length_b   1.000
_cell.length_c   1.000
_cell.angle_alpha   90.00
_cell.angle_beta   90.00
_cell.angle_gamma   90.00
#
_symmetry.space_group_name_H-M   'P 1'
#
loop_
_entity.id
_entity.type
_entity.pdbx_description
1 polymer ?
#
loop_
_entity_poly.entity_id
_entity_poly.type
_entity_poly.pdbx_seq_one_letter_code
_entity_poly.pdbx_strand_id
1 'polypeptide(L)'
;MTHATMDGDFVLLRAGALRLLLPLHEVGAARYLDSPPLPTQTAGLLQDAGGVCAALSDAMELLPECPPERFILAPLSQARPDIAWCWDHLRVLIGVRLDLVPLPAVLAGPSMPVRGYVELDGEPAFVTSAADVCRYSLAEGA
;
A
#
# COMPACT_ATOMS: atom_id res chain seq x y z
N MET A 1 -12.96 -18.32 -18.03
CA MET A 1 -12.10 -17.79 -16.95
C MET A 1 -13.00 -17.64 -15.73
N THR A 2 -12.63 -18.22 -14.60
CA THR A 2 -13.45 -18.17 -13.38
C THR A 2 -13.17 -16.84 -12.69
N HIS A 3 -14.11 -15.90 -12.75
CA HIS A 3 -14.00 -14.65 -12.02
C HIS A 3 -14.31 -14.95 -10.54
N ALA A 4 -13.38 -14.64 -9.66
CA ALA A 4 -13.63 -14.69 -8.22
C ALA A 4 -14.24 -13.34 -7.81
N THR A 5 -15.27 -13.35 -6.96
CA THR A 5 -15.82 -12.10 -6.42
C THR A 5 -15.32 -11.90 -4.99
N MET A 6 -15.06 -10.64 -4.65
CA MET A 6 -14.71 -10.21 -3.29
C MET A 6 -15.79 -9.25 -2.78
N ASP A 7 -16.24 -9.45 -1.56
CA ASP A 7 -17.26 -8.64 -0.91
C ASP A 7 -16.71 -8.07 0.41
N GLY A 8 -16.94 -6.78 0.68
CA GLY A 8 -16.56 -6.16 1.94
C GLY A 8 -16.19 -4.69 1.86
N ASP A 9 -15.49 -4.23 2.89
CA ASP A 9 -14.98 -2.86 3.01
C ASP A 9 -13.50 -2.82 2.68
N PHE A 10 -13.11 -1.90 1.81
CA PHE A 10 -11.75 -1.78 1.30
C PHE A 10 -11.26 -0.33 1.34
N VAL A 11 -9.94 -0.16 1.26
CA VAL A 11 -9.28 1.12 1.06
C VAL A 11 -8.40 1.03 -0.17
N LEU A 12 -8.62 1.97 -1.09
CA LEU A 12 -7.71 2.24 -2.20
C LEU A 12 -6.65 3.24 -1.73
N LEU A 13 -5.40 2.80 -1.71
CA LEU A 13 -4.22 3.61 -1.43
C LEU A 13 -3.42 3.82 -2.72
N ARG A 14 -2.96 5.06 -2.95
CA ARG A 14 -2.15 5.40 -4.13
C ARG A 14 -0.82 6.03 -3.74
N ALA A 15 0.24 5.62 -4.40
CA ALA A 15 1.55 6.27 -4.37
C ALA A 15 2.12 6.28 -5.80
N GLY A 16 2.14 7.42 -6.48
CA GLY A 16 2.52 7.50 -7.89
C GLY A 16 1.54 6.75 -8.80
N ALA A 17 2.04 5.76 -9.56
CA ALA A 17 1.23 4.87 -10.37
C ALA A 17 0.77 3.61 -9.59
N LEU A 18 1.35 3.35 -8.41
CA LEU A 18 0.94 2.25 -7.55
C LEU A 18 -0.47 2.48 -7.00
N ARG A 19 -1.36 1.51 -7.22
CA ARG A 19 -2.73 1.49 -6.69
C ARG A 19 -2.94 0.20 -5.92
N LEU A 20 -3.03 0.28 -4.60
CA LEU A 20 -3.22 -0.87 -3.73
C LEU A 20 -4.63 -0.88 -3.17
N LEU A 21 -5.27 -2.04 -3.17
CA LEU A 21 -6.55 -2.29 -2.54
C LEU A 21 -6.35 -3.24 -1.35
N LEU A 22 -6.63 -2.74 -0.16
CA LEU A 22 -6.51 -3.48 1.10
C LEU A 22 -7.86 -3.55 1.81
N PRO A 23 -8.11 -4.58 2.65
CA PRO A 23 -9.24 -4.57 3.57
C PRO A 23 -9.19 -3.35 4.51
N LEU A 24 -10.33 -2.70 4.73
CA LEU A 24 -10.41 -1.48 5.55
C LEU A 24 -9.83 -1.65 6.96
N HIS A 25 -10.06 -2.82 7.57
CA HIS A 25 -9.60 -3.10 8.94
C HIS A 25 -8.07 -3.23 9.08
N GLU A 26 -7.33 -3.31 7.96
CA GLU A 26 -5.86 -3.38 7.94
C GLU A 26 -5.21 -1.99 7.79
N VAL A 27 -6.01 -0.94 7.58
CA VAL A 27 -5.53 0.44 7.43
C VAL A 27 -5.90 1.24 8.66
N GLY A 28 -4.88 1.83 9.30
CA GLY A 28 -5.05 2.71 10.46
C GLY A 28 -5.61 4.08 10.09
N ALA A 29 -5.89 4.89 11.11
CA ALA A 29 -6.35 6.25 10.91
C ALA A 29 -5.34 7.07 10.10
N ALA A 30 -5.81 7.66 9.01
CA ALA A 30 -4.99 8.50 8.15
C ALA A 30 -4.94 9.94 8.65
N ARG A 31 -3.83 10.62 8.38
CA ARG A 31 -3.65 12.05 8.62
C ARG A 31 -2.89 12.70 7.47
N TYR A 32 -2.97 14.02 7.41
CA TYR A 32 -2.16 14.81 6.49
C TYR A 32 -0.77 15.07 7.06
N LEU A 33 0.22 15.15 6.19
CA LEU A 33 1.58 15.59 6.50
C LEU A 33 1.62 17.13 6.51
N ASP A 34 2.14 17.70 7.60
CA ASP A 34 2.38 19.14 7.70
C ASP A 34 3.67 19.57 6.99
N SER A 35 4.63 18.65 6.89
CA SER A 35 5.92 18.84 6.24
C SER A 35 6.44 17.52 5.65
N PRO A 36 7.30 17.56 4.61
CA PRO A 36 7.93 16.36 4.08
C PRO A 36 8.73 15.61 5.18
N PRO A 37 8.55 14.29 5.33
CA PRO A 37 9.38 13.48 6.21
C PRO A 37 10.86 13.52 5.80
N LEU A 38 11.74 13.44 6.79
CA LEU A 38 13.19 13.49 6.58
C LEU A 38 13.82 12.09 6.55
N PRO A 39 14.85 11.84 5.74
CA PRO A 39 15.56 10.55 5.75
C PRO A 39 16.18 10.23 7.12
N THR A 40 16.19 8.94 7.48
CA THR A 40 16.85 8.44 8.71
C THR A 40 18.19 7.76 8.40
N GLN A 41 18.86 7.25 9.43
CA GLN A 41 20.05 6.41 9.26
C GLN A 41 19.73 5.03 8.67
N THR A 42 18.47 4.57 8.76
CA THR A 42 18.01 3.33 8.15
C THR A 42 17.53 3.63 6.74
N ALA A 43 18.21 3.05 5.74
CA ALA A 43 17.87 3.26 4.34
C ALA A 43 16.39 2.94 4.07
N GLY A 44 15.71 3.86 3.39
CA GLY A 44 14.30 3.73 3.03
C GLY A 44 13.30 4.05 4.15
N LEU A 45 13.77 4.26 5.38
CA LEU A 45 12.92 4.77 6.47
C LEU A 45 13.11 6.28 6.63
N LEU A 46 12.00 6.93 6.89
CA LEU A 46 11.86 8.37 7.04
C LEU A 46 11.31 8.70 8.43
N GLN A 47 11.45 9.96 8.83
CA GLN A 47 10.99 10.48 10.12
C GLN A 47 10.10 11.70 9.89
N ASP A 48 8.88 11.65 10.43
CA ASP A 48 8.05 12.84 10.65
C ASP A 48 7.88 13.13 12.15
N ALA A 49 7.22 14.23 12.50
CA ALA A 49 6.96 14.59 13.90
C ALA A 49 6.19 13.52 14.69
N GLY A 50 5.35 12.73 14.00
CA GLY A 50 4.54 11.65 14.58
C GLY A 50 5.25 10.29 14.69
N GLY A 51 6.42 10.10 14.09
CA GLY A 51 7.16 8.83 14.17
C GLY A 51 7.86 8.42 12.87
N VAL A 52 8.19 7.13 12.79
CA VAL A 52 8.82 6.52 11.62
C VAL A 52 7.77 6.33 10.52
N CYS A 53 8.15 6.68 9.30
CA CYS A 53 7.33 6.43 8.12
C CYS A 53 8.15 5.93 6.94
N ALA A 54 7.46 5.46 5.91
CA ALA A 54 8.05 4.93 4.69
C ALA A 54 7.29 5.41 3.45
N ALA A 55 8.00 5.48 2.32
CA ALA A 55 7.46 5.84 1.02
C ALA A 55 7.83 4.72 0.03
N LEU A 56 6.87 4.26 -0.79
CA LEU A 56 7.08 3.20 -1.77
C LEU A 56 7.19 3.67 -3.22
N SER A 57 8.08 3.11 -4.01
CA SER A 57 8.07 3.26 -5.48
C SER A 57 6.89 2.51 -6.11
N ASP A 58 6.69 2.69 -7.41
CA ASP A 58 5.70 1.91 -8.18
C ASP A 58 5.99 0.40 -8.18
N ALA A 59 7.25 0.02 -7.91
CA ALA A 59 7.69 -1.36 -7.76
C ALA A 59 7.58 -1.87 -6.30
N MET A 60 6.94 -1.10 -5.41
CA MET A 60 6.82 -1.40 -3.97
C MET A 60 8.17 -1.48 -3.24
N GLU A 61 9.19 -0.77 -3.73
CA GLU A 61 10.49 -0.63 -3.07
C GLU A 61 10.51 0.61 -2.17
N LEU A 62 11.26 0.59 -1.07
CA LEU A 62 11.42 1.78 -0.24
C LEU A 62 12.15 2.88 -0.99
N LEU A 63 11.63 4.10 -0.88
CA LEU A 63 12.26 5.30 -1.42
C LEU A 63 13.13 5.98 -0.35
N PRO A 64 14.31 6.51 -0.72
CA PRO A 64 15.19 7.22 0.20
C PRO A 64 14.62 8.57 0.67
N GLU A 65 13.69 9.13 -0.09
CA GLU A 65 13.00 10.39 0.19
C GLU A 65 11.51 10.21 -0.08
N CYS A 66 10.66 11.02 0.57
CA CYS A 66 9.24 11.06 0.29
C CYS A 66 8.96 12.02 -0.87
N PRO A 67 8.40 11.55 -2.00
CA PRO A 67 7.93 12.45 -3.05
C PRO A 67 6.95 13.52 -2.53
N PRO A 68 7.01 14.76 -3.05
CA PRO A 68 6.23 15.90 -2.54
C PRO A 68 4.72 15.74 -2.71
N GLU A 69 4.27 14.92 -3.66
CA GLU A 69 2.87 14.59 -3.89
C GLU A 69 2.27 13.65 -2.82
N ARG A 70 3.11 13.09 -1.94
CA ARG A 70 2.66 12.22 -0.84
C ARG A 70 2.42 13.03 0.41
N PHE A 71 1.17 13.41 0.60
CA PHE A 71 0.74 14.26 1.72
C PHE A 71 -0.16 13.52 2.71
N ILE A 72 -0.45 12.23 2.50
CA ILE A 72 -1.25 11.41 3.42
C ILE A 72 -0.35 10.40 4.10
N LEU A 73 -0.43 10.29 5.42
CA LEU A 73 0.15 9.18 6.19
C LEU A 73 -0.96 8.27 6.69
N ALA A 74 -0.82 6.97 6.45
CA ALA A 74 -1.71 5.96 7.03
C ALA A 74 -0.89 4.74 7.49
N PRO A 75 -1.03 4.30 8.75
CA PRO A 75 -0.44 3.04 9.21
C PRO A 75 -1.09 1.83 8.54
N LEU A 76 -0.30 0.76 8.38
CA LEU A 76 -0.81 -0.57 8.01
C LEU A 76 -0.83 -1.42 9.28
N SER A 77 -1.97 -1.38 9.97
CA SER A 77 -2.12 -1.55 11.42
C SER A 77 -1.83 -2.94 11.97
N GLN A 78 -1.80 -3.98 11.12
CA GLN A 78 -1.63 -5.36 11.56
C GLN A 78 -0.21 -5.94 11.36
N ALA A 79 0.62 -5.31 10.54
CA ALA A 79 1.91 -5.89 10.14
C ALA A 79 3.11 -5.18 10.77
N ARG A 80 3.15 -3.85 10.65
CA ARG A 80 4.18 -2.98 11.24
C ARG A 80 3.51 -1.71 11.76
N PRO A 81 2.81 -1.78 12.91
CA PRO A 81 2.07 -0.64 13.46
C PRO A 81 3.00 0.53 13.86
N ASP A 82 4.30 0.26 13.96
CA ASP A 82 5.36 1.24 14.20
C ASP A 82 5.74 2.08 12.98
N ILE A 83 5.27 1.72 11.78
CA ILE A 83 5.57 2.41 10.52
C ILE A 83 4.28 2.93 9.89
N ALA A 84 4.22 4.24 9.65
CA ALA A 84 3.21 4.86 8.80
C ALA A 84 3.67 4.93 7.33
N TRP A 85 2.74 4.88 6.38
CA TRP A 85 3.06 4.86 4.96
C TRP A 85 2.57 6.11 4.26
N CYS A 86 3.40 6.67 3.39
CA CYS A 86 3.14 7.91 2.66
C CYS A 86 2.38 7.64 1.36
N TRP A 87 1.25 8.32 1.18
CA TRP A 87 0.32 8.15 0.06
C TRP A 87 -0.06 9.49 -0.55
N ASP A 88 -0.38 9.48 -1.85
CA ASP A 88 -0.91 10.63 -2.59
C ASP A 88 -2.43 10.71 -2.45
N HIS A 89 -3.07 9.55 -2.29
CA HIS A 89 -4.53 9.45 -2.26
C HIS A 89 -5.00 8.25 -1.46
N LEU A 90 -6.11 8.44 -0.76
CA LEU A 90 -6.81 7.42 0.02
C LEU A 90 -8.31 7.52 -0.27
N ARG A 91 -8.93 6.41 -0.64
CA ARG A 91 -10.39 6.31 -0.82
C ARG A 91 -10.93 5.08 -0.12
N VAL A 92 -11.91 5.28 0.74
CA VAL A 92 -12.64 4.19 1.41
C VAL A 92 -13.80 3.72 0.53
N LEU A 93 -13.95 2.41 0.40
CA LEU A 93 -15.02 1.73 -0.33
C LEU A 93 -15.79 0.87 0.67
N ILE A 94 -17.08 1.18 0.90
CA ILE A 94 -17.91 0.50 1.91
C ILE A 94 -18.95 -0.39 1.23
N GLY A 95 -19.08 -1.63 1.71
CA GLY A 95 -20.09 -2.59 1.28
C GLY A 95 -20.03 -2.91 -0.21
N VAL A 96 -18.84 -2.95 -0.79
CA VAL A 96 -18.66 -3.15 -2.24
C VAL A 96 -18.49 -4.63 -2.57
N ARG A 97 -18.92 -4.97 -3.80
CA ARG A 97 -18.63 -6.25 -4.45
C ARG A 97 -17.75 -5.98 -5.66
N LEU A 98 -16.61 -6.67 -5.73
CA LEU A 98 -15.57 -6.45 -6.72
C LEU A 98 -15.24 -7.75 -7.46
N ASP A 99 -15.02 -7.64 -8.77
CA ASP A 99 -14.58 -8.76 -9.59
C ASP A 99 -13.05 -8.85 -9.58
N LEU A 100 -12.52 -9.88 -8.92
CA LEU A 100 -11.09 -10.15 -8.85
C LEU A 100 -10.63 -10.85 -10.12
N VAL A 101 -9.69 -10.21 -10.82
CA VAL A 101 -8.93 -10.81 -11.89
C VAL A 101 -7.64 -11.39 -11.32
N PRO A 102 -7.43 -12.72 -11.38
CA PRO A 102 -6.22 -13.34 -10.84
C PRO A 102 -5.00 -12.96 -11.68
N LEU A 103 -3.83 -12.94 -11.03
CA LEU A 103 -2.56 -12.81 -11.76
C LEU A 103 -2.31 -14.02 -12.68
N PRO A 104 -1.66 -13.83 -13.84
CA PRO A 104 -1.08 -14.92 -14.61
C PRO A 104 -0.14 -15.78 -13.76
N ALA A 105 -0.16 -17.10 -13.94
CA ALA A 105 0.63 -18.04 -13.14
C ALA A 105 2.15 -17.76 -13.15
N VAL A 106 2.68 -17.22 -14.26
CA VAL A 106 4.10 -16.83 -14.38
C VAL A 106 4.48 -15.66 -13.45
N LEU A 107 3.51 -14.85 -13.05
CA LEU A 107 3.68 -13.73 -12.12
C LEU A 107 3.33 -14.14 -10.68
N ALA A 108 2.49 -15.17 -10.50
CA ALA A 108 2.06 -15.65 -9.19
C ALA A 108 3.16 -16.48 -8.48
N GLY A 109 4.26 -15.83 -8.10
CA GLY A 109 5.33 -16.42 -7.29
C GLY A 109 5.08 -16.28 -5.78
N PRO A 110 5.75 -17.07 -4.92
CA PRO A 110 5.61 -16.99 -3.45
C PRO A 110 5.97 -15.63 -2.85
N SER A 111 6.82 -14.86 -3.54
CA SER A 111 7.22 -13.51 -3.14
C SER A 111 6.27 -12.42 -3.63
N MET A 112 5.30 -12.72 -4.51
CA MET A 112 4.42 -11.70 -5.10
C MET A 112 3.52 -11.10 -4.00
N PRO A 113 3.53 -9.77 -3.78
CA PRO A 113 2.75 -9.14 -2.72
C PRO A 113 1.27 -8.97 -3.07
N VAL A 114 0.88 -9.24 -4.32
CA VAL A 114 -0.48 -9.01 -4.82
C VAL A 114 -1.11 -10.32 -5.27
N ARG A 115 -2.40 -10.49 -5.01
CA ARG A 115 -3.16 -11.72 -5.34
C ARG A 115 -3.79 -11.66 -6.73
N GLY A 116 -3.97 -10.45 -7.24
CA GLY A 116 -4.69 -10.14 -8.45
C GLY A 116 -4.97 -8.64 -8.49
N TYR A 117 -5.88 -8.24 -9.35
CA TYR A 117 -6.33 -6.85 -9.43
C TYR A 117 -7.83 -6.80 -9.64
N VAL A 118 -8.41 -5.66 -9.31
CA VAL A 118 -9.76 -5.26 -9.68
C VAL A 118 -9.66 -4.02 -10.56
N GLU A 119 -10.65 -3.78 -11.42
CA GLU A 119 -10.74 -2.52 -12.17
C GLU A 119 -11.57 -1.51 -11.38
N LEU A 120 -10.96 -0.36 -11.05
CA LEU A 120 -11.61 0.76 -10.39
C LEU A 120 -11.35 2.04 -11.19
N ASP A 121 -12.43 2.71 -11.59
CA ASP A 121 -12.39 3.92 -12.42
C ASP A 121 -11.62 3.71 -13.75
N GLY A 122 -11.67 2.49 -14.31
CA GLY A 122 -10.97 2.11 -15.54
C GLY A 122 -9.47 1.81 -15.37
N GLU A 123 -8.97 1.78 -14.14
CA GLU A 123 -7.57 1.48 -13.84
C GLU A 123 -7.44 0.27 -12.90
N PRO A 124 -6.37 -0.54 -13.03
CA PRO A 124 -6.14 -1.66 -12.13
C PRO A 124 -5.81 -1.15 -10.72
N ALA A 125 -6.43 -1.74 -9.71
CA ALA A 125 -6.04 -1.65 -8.31
C ALA A 125 -5.64 -3.05 -7.82
N PHE A 126 -4.41 -3.18 -7.37
CA PHE A 126 -3.83 -4.46 -6.99
C PHE A 126 -4.28 -4.88 -5.60
N VAL A 127 -4.88 -6.07 -5.51
CA VAL A 127 -5.39 -6.61 -4.26
C VAL A 127 -4.23 -7.18 -3.45
N THR A 128 -4.03 -6.65 -2.25
CA THR A 128 -2.95 -7.02 -1.33
C THR A 128 -3.42 -7.02 0.12
N SER A 129 -2.52 -7.33 1.05
CA SER A 129 -2.71 -7.16 2.49
C SER A 129 -1.59 -6.31 3.08
N ALA A 130 -1.84 -5.70 4.23
CA ALA A 130 -0.84 -4.97 5.01
C ALA A 130 0.41 -5.83 5.28
N ALA A 131 0.21 -7.11 5.57
CA ALA A 131 1.28 -8.07 5.79
C ALA A 131 2.11 -8.30 4.53
N ASP A 132 1.47 -8.42 3.37
CA ASP A 132 2.16 -8.64 2.10
C ASP A 132 2.97 -7.40 1.67
N VAL A 133 2.42 -6.19 1.84
CA VAL A 133 3.15 -4.94 1.61
C VAL A 133 4.37 -4.86 2.52
N CYS A 134 4.21 -5.04 3.83
CA CYS A 134 5.32 -4.94 4.77
C CYS A 134 6.38 -6.01 4.50
N ARG A 135 5.97 -7.27 4.27
CA ARG A 135 6.88 -8.38 3.99
C ARG A 135 7.69 -8.14 2.72
N TYR A 136 7.07 -7.61 1.66
CA TYR A 136 7.75 -7.39 0.39
C TYR A 136 8.68 -6.18 0.44
N SER A 137 8.19 -5.06 0.96
CA SER A 137 8.93 -3.80 0.94
C SER A 137 9.99 -3.67 2.03
N LEU A 138 9.83 -4.39 3.15
CA LEU A 138 10.76 -4.36 4.29
C LEU A 138 11.60 -5.63 4.41
N ALA A 139 11.51 -6.56 3.44
CA ALA A 139 12.40 -7.72 3.42
C ALA A 139 13.85 -7.22 3.51
N GLU A 140 14.58 -7.74 4.50
CA GLU A 140 15.98 -7.39 4.74
C GLU A 140 16.77 -7.50 3.44
N GLY A 141 17.67 -6.55 3.22
CA GLY A 141 18.55 -6.54 2.05
C GLY A 141 19.12 -7.93 1.78
N ALA A 142 19.07 -8.34 0.51
CA ALA A 142 19.90 -9.43 0.01
C ALA A 142 21.37 -9.20 0.33
#